data_AF-A0AAV6Z4F8-F1
#
_entry.id   AF-A0AAV6Z4F8-F1
#
_cell.length_a   1.000
_cell.length_b   1.000
_cell.length_c   1.000
_cell.angle_alpha   90.00
_cell.angle_beta   90.00
_cell.angle_gamma   90.00
#
_symmetry.space_group_name_H-M   'P 1'
#
loop_
_entity.id
_entity.type
_entity.pdbx_description
1 polymer ?
#
loop_
_entity_poly.entity_id
_entity_poly.type
_entity_poly.pdbx_seq_one_letter_code
_entity_poly.pdbx_strand_id
1 'polypeptide(L)'
;MASEFPMDYLERVKKVHSEGGYGSQGYKYDWSINEAKKNLLRTHTTAVSARMLYKLAQQKEFTPVKYFSIDRVFRNETLDATHLAEFHQIEGVVADYGLTLGDLMGVLKEFFNKL
;
A
#
# COMPACT_ATOMS: atom_id res chain seq x y z
N MET A 1 -4.63 20.46 3.65
CA MET A 1 -4.72 19.46 2.56
C MET A 1 -3.32 19.09 2.14
N ALA A 2 -3.06 17.85 1.73
CA ALA A 2 -1.77 17.49 1.13
C ALA A 2 -1.49 18.42 -0.06
N SER A 3 -0.38 19.15 0.00
CA SER A 3 -0.01 20.18 -0.97
C SER A 3 0.96 19.70 -2.03
N GLU A 4 1.59 18.54 -1.82
CA GLU A 4 2.66 18.03 -2.67
C GLU A 4 2.38 16.58 -3.06
N PHE A 5 2.27 16.34 -4.37
CA PHE A 5 2.15 15.01 -4.96
C PHE A 5 3.24 14.86 -6.03
N PRO A 6 3.79 13.65 -6.22
CA PRO A 6 4.54 13.34 -7.44
C PRO A 6 3.57 13.40 -8.63
N MET A 7 3.54 14.55 -9.33
CA MET A 7 2.49 14.87 -10.29
C MET A 7 2.47 13.90 -11.48
N ASP A 8 3.64 13.45 -11.91
CA ASP A 8 3.77 12.42 -12.95
C ASP A 8 3.09 11.11 -12.55
N TYR A 9 3.26 10.69 -11.29
CA TYR A 9 2.68 9.47 -10.77
C TYR A 9 1.18 9.63 -10.53
N LEU A 10 0.74 10.80 -10.06
CA LEU A 10 -0.68 11.12 -9.89
C LEU A 10 -1.45 11.01 -11.21
N GLU A 11 -0.91 11.55 -12.30
CA GLU A 11 -1.56 11.45 -13.62
C GLU A 11 -1.63 10.00 -14.12
N ARG A 12 -0.58 9.19 -13.88
CA ARG A 12 -0.62 7.75 -14.18
C ARG A 12 -1.69 7.02 -13.37
N VAL A 13 -1.78 7.29 -12.07
CA VAL A 13 -2.79 6.71 -11.16
C VAL A 13 -4.19 7.11 -11.63
N LYS A 14 -4.44 8.40 -11.89
CA LYS A 14 -5.71 8.92 -12.38
C LYS A 14 -6.14 8.17 -13.65
N LYS A 15 -5.28 8.12 -14.66
CA LYS A 15 -5.55 7.44 -15.94
C LYS A 15 -5.89 5.96 -15.74
N VAL A 16 -5.07 5.22 -14.99
CA VAL A 16 -5.28 3.77 -14.79
C VAL A 16 -6.55 3.50 -13.98
N HIS A 17 -6.86 4.34 -12.98
CA HIS A 17 -8.10 4.19 -12.22
C HIS A 17 -9.35 4.48 -13.06
N SER A 18 -9.34 5.51 -13.90
CA SER A 18 -10.51 5.88 -14.70
C SER A 18 -10.68 5.01 -15.95
N GLU A 19 -9.65 4.94 -16.79
CA GLU A 19 -9.71 4.39 -18.15
C GLU A 19 -9.05 3.02 -18.28
N GLY A 20 -8.19 2.65 -17.32
CA GLY A 20 -7.37 1.44 -17.39
C GLY A 20 -5.98 1.64 -17.98
N GLY A 21 -5.25 0.56 -18.13
CA GLY A 21 -3.84 0.54 -18.51
C GLY A 21 -3.11 -0.68 -17.96
N TYR A 22 -1.90 -0.95 -18.45
CA TYR A 22 -1.07 -2.09 -18.02
C TYR A 22 -1.79 -3.45 -18.09
N GLY A 23 -2.72 -3.61 -19.05
CA GLY A 23 -3.54 -4.83 -19.22
C GLY A 23 -4.86 -4.85 -18.43
N SER A 24 -5.13 -3.85 -17.59
CA SER A 24 -6.39 -3.69 -16.85
C SER A 24 -7.38 -2.75 -17.56
N GLN A 25 -8.68 -2.96 -17.32
CA GLN A 25 -9.77 -2.09 -17.82
C GLN A 25 -10.02 -0.87 -16.93
N GLY A 26 -9.29 -0.71 -15.82
CA GLY A 26 -9.58 0.31 -14.82
C GLY A 26 -10.95 0.09 -14.15
N TYR A 27 -11.44 1.13 -13.48
CA TYR A 27 -12.72 1.08 -12.76
C TYR A 27 -13.86 1.82 -13.48
N LYS A 28 -13.58 2.47 -14.63
CA LYS A 28 -14.59 3.13 -15.48
C LYS A 28 -15.43 4.18 -14.74
N TYR A 29 -14.74 5.05 -13.99
CA TYR A 29 -15.35 6.17 -13.28
C TYR A 29 -14.48 7.42 -13.37
N ASP A 30 -15.08 8.58 -13.09
CA ASP A 30 -14.36 9.86 -13.05
C ASP A 30 -13.55 9.97 -11.76
N TRP A 31 -12.23 9.83 -11.88
CA TRP A 31 -11.32 9.97 -10.75
C TRP A 31 -11.21 11.44 -10.31
N SER A 32 -11.41 11.70 -9.01
CA SER A 32 -11.42 13.06 -8.46
C SER A 32 -10.17 13.36 -7.63
N ILE A 33 -9.42 14.39 -8.05
CA ILE A 33 -8.26 14.89 -7.28
C ILE A 33 -8.67 15.48 -5.92
N ASN A 34 -9.88 16.03 -5.83
CA ASN A 34 -10.38 16.62 -4.59
C ASN A 34 -10.61 15.54 -3.52
N GLU A 35 -10.98 14.32 -3.95
CA GLU A 35 -11.09 13.18 -3.05
C GLU A 35 -9.70 12.72 -2.57
N ALA A 36 -8.73 12.59 -3.49
CA ALA A 36 -7.36 12.17 -3.14
C ALA A 36 -6.60 13.16 -2.23
N LYS A 37 -6.99 14.44 -2.21
CA LYS A 37 -6.39 15.50 -1.36
C LYS A 37 -6.87 15.51 0.10
N LYS A 38 -7.89 14.71 0.43
CA LYS A 38 -8.44 14.65 1.79
C LYS A 38 -7.43 13.95 2.71
N ASN A 39 -6.91 14.71 3.66
CA ASN A 39 -6.05 14.14 4.70
C ASN A 39 -6.91 13.31 5.66
N LEU A 40 -6.35 12.18 6.10
CA LEU A 40 -6.96 11.27 7.07
C LEU A 40 -5.88 10.72 8.01
N LEU A 41 -6.31 10.21 9.17
CA LEU A 41 -5.44 9.40 10.01
C LEU A 41 -5.22 8.05 9.32
N ARG A 42 -3.97 7.59 9.27
CA ARG A 42 -3.59 6.37 8.56
C ARG A 42 -4.41 5.16 9.04
N THR A 43 -5.17 4.57 8.14
CA THR A 43 -6.07 3.44 8.44
C THR A 43 -5.37 2.08 8.41
N HIS A 44 -4.27 1.97 7.66
CA HIS A 44 -3.45 0.76 7.51
C HIS A 44 -1.98 1.13 7.28
N THR A 45 -1.04 0.26 7.70
CA THR A 45 0.39 0.39 7.39
C THR A 45 0.69 0.25 5.90
N THR A 46 -0.24 -0.27 5.10
CA THR A 46 -0.08 -0.46 3.65
C THR A 46 0.17 0.85 2.90
N ALA A 47 -0.29 1.98 3.42
CA ALA A 47 0.08 3.30 2.89
C ALA A 47 1.59 3.57 2.98
N VAL A 48 2.26 3.05 4.02
CA VAL A 48 3.72 3.11 4.18
C VAL A 48 4.40 2.22 3.16
N SER A 49 3.92 0.99 2.97
CA SER A 49 4.42 0.07 1.96
C SER A 49 4.31 0.64 0.55
N ALA A 50 3.19 1.27 0.20
CA ALA A 50 3.02 1.96 -1.09
C ALA A 50 4.07 3.07 -1.28
N ARG A 51 4.35 3.86 -0.23
CA ARG A 51 5.40 4.88 -0.27
C ARG A 51 6.80 4.29 -0.45
N MET A 52 7.10 3.17 0.22
CA MET A 52 8.40 2.51 0.12
C MET A 52 8.61 1.84 -1.24
N LEU A 53 7.57 1.21 -1.80
CA LEU A 53 7.60 0.64 -3.14
C LEU A 53 7.74 1.73 -4.22
N TYR A 54 7.06 2.88 -4.06
CA TYR A 54 7.24 4.02 -4.96
C TYR A 54 8.70 4.51 -4.96
N LYS A 55 9.31 4.65 -3.78
CA LYS A 55 10.72 5.05 -3.64
C LYS A 55 11.68 4.02 -4.26
N LEU A 56 11.42 2.72 -4.03
CA LEU A 56 12.17 1.64 -4.65
C LEU A 56 12.14 1.75 -6.18
N ALA A 57 10.98 2.04 -6.76
CA ALA A 57 10.80 2.20 -8.20
C ALA A 57 11.50 3.43 -8.79
N GLN A 58 11.97 4.39 -7.97
CA GLN A 58 12.76 5.54 -8.45
C GLN A 58 14.26 5.24 -8.52
N GLN A 59 14.71 4.08 -8.05
CA GLN A 59 16.12 3.71 -8.14
C GLN A 59 16.51 3.48 -9.60
N LYS A 60 17.76 3.81 -9.93
CA LYS A 60 18.32 3.62 -11.29
C LYS A 60 18.21 2.16 -11.74
N GLU A 61 18.46 1.24 -10.81
CA GLU A 61 18.38 -0.19 -11.01
C GLU A 61 17.50 -0.76 -9.89
N PHE A 62 16.61 -1.69 -10.24
CA PHE A 62 15.82 -2.37 -9.24
C PHE A 62 16.72 -3.30 -8.42
N THR A 63 16.59 -3.22 -7.11
CA THR A 63 17.22 -4.14 -6.16
C THR A 63 16.14 -4.88 -5.39
N PRO A 64 16.17 -6.23 -5.32
CA PRO A 64 15.25 -6.98 -4.48
C PRO A 64 15.30 -6.54 -3.02
N VAL A 65 14.14 -6.44 -2.37
CA VAL A 65 14.03 -5.96 -0.98
C VAL A 65 13.00 -6.73 -0.17
N LYS A 66 13.21 -6.72 1.14
CA LYS A 66 12.25 -7.20 2.15
C LYS A 66 12.05 -6.07 3.17
N TYR A 67 10.84 -5.56 3.26
CA TYR A 67 10.45 -4.52 4.21
C TYR A 67 9.52 -5.09 5.27
N PHE A 68 9.57 -4.52 6.48
CA PHE A 68 8.57 -4.75 7.51
C PHE A 68 8.27 -3.45 8.25
N SER A 69 7.09 -3.37 8.85
CA SER A 69 6.71 -2.27 9.73
C SER A 69 5.76 -2.76 10.82
N ILE A 70 5.87 -2.15 12.00
CA ILE A 70 4.93 -2.30 13.11
C ILE A 70 4.60 -0.89 13.56
N ASP A 71 3.37 -0.46 13.36
CA ASP A 71 3.00 0.93 13.63
C ASP A 71 1.50 1.05 13.96
N ARG A 72 1.14 2.14 14.62
CA ARG A 72 -0.24 2.42 15.03
C ARG A 72 -1.09 2.86 13.84
N VAL A 73 -2.30 2.35 13.76
CA VAL A 73 -3.32 2.70 12.76
C VAL A 73 -4.62 3.09 13.45
N PHE A 74 -5.45 3.85 12.75
CA PHE A 74 -6.68 4.43 13.27
C PHE A 74 -7.87 4.00 12.42
N ARG A 75 -8.92 3.47 13.03
CA ARG A 75 -10.15 3.09 12.35
C ARG A 75 -11.36 3.66 13.06
N ASN A 76 -12.23 4.31 12.30
CA ASN A 76 -13.50 4.81 12.79
C ASN A 76 -14.56 3.68 12.73
N GLU A 77 -14.33 2.64 13.53
CA GLU A 77 -15.26 1.52 13.71
C GLU A 77 -16.04 1.71 15.01
N THR A 78 -17.22 1.09 15.12
CA THR A 78 -18.01 1.14 16.35
C THR A 78 -17.22 0.50 17.48
N LEU A 79 -16.93 1.26 18.54
CA LEU A 79 -16.23 0.76 19.71
C LEU A 79 -17.05 -0.38 20.34
N ASP A 80 -16.45 -1.57 20.37
CA ASP A 80 -16.95 -2.70 21.14
C ASP A 80 -15.80 -3.32 21.96
N ALA A 81 -16.10 -4.38 22.72
CA ALA A 81 -15.11 -5.01 23.60
C ALA A 81 -13.87 -5.57 22.85
N THR A 82 -13.92 -5.68 21.53
CA THR A 82 -12.86 -6.25 20.66
C THR A 82 -12.27 -5.26 19.66
N HIS A 83 -12.95 -4.13 19.40
CA HIS A 83 -12.55 -3.15 18.40
C HIS A 83 -12.19 -1.80 19.05
N LEU A 84 -10.89 -1.56 19.17
CA LEU A 84 -10.34 -0.26 19.56
C LEU A 84 -10.28 0.68 18.35
N ALA A 85 -10.51 1.97 18.58
CA ALA A 85 -10.37 3.01 17.54
C ALA A 85 -8.93 3.16 17.01
N GLU A 86 -7.93 2.66 17.76
CA GLU A 86 -6.55 2.55 17.32
C GLU A 86 -5.92 1.24 17.79
N PHE A 87 -5.03 0.67 16.97
CA PHE A 87 -4.27 -0.53 17.31
C PHE A 87 -2.97 -0.59 16.51
N HIS A 88 -2.07 -1.51 16.84
CA HIS A 88 -0.82 -1.71 16.11
C HIS A 88 -1.02 -2.73 15.00
N GLN A 89 -0.70 -2.34 13.76
CA GLN A 89 -0.71 -3.22 12.60
C GLN A 89 0.73 -3.62 12.26
N ILE A 90 0.95 -4.91 12.03
CA ILE A 90 2.21 -5.48 11.53
C ILE A 90 2.04 -5.74 10.03
N GLU A 91 3.03 -5.38 9.22
CA GLU A 91 3.03 -5.66 7.79
C GLU A 91 4.43 -5.98 7.28
N GLY A 92 4.52 -6.97 6.39
CA GLY A 92 5.74 -7.36 5.68
C GLY A 92 5.51 -7.36 4.17
N VAL A 93 6.51 -6.91 3.40
CA VAL A 93 6.47 -6.86 1.93
C VAL A 93 7.80 -7.39 1.38
N VAL A 94 7.72 -8.34 0.45
CA VAL A 94 8.87 -8.84 -0.33
C VAL A 94 8.67 -8.42 -1.78
N ALA A 95 9.66 -7.75 -2.36
CA ALA A 95 9.69 -7.35 -3.75
C ALA A 95 10.93 -7.94 -4.41
N ASP A 96 10.73 -8.84 -5.36
CA ASP A 96 11.78 -9.55 -6.09
C ASP A 96 11.25 -9.98 -7.47
N TYR A 97 12.13 -10.46 -8.33
CA TYR A 97 11.78 -11.00 -9.63
C TYR A 97 11.15 -12.39 -9.52
N GLY A 98 10.10 -12.64 -10.31
CA GLY A 98 9.54 -13.97 -10.48
C GLY A 98 8.84 -14.56 -9.24
N LEU A 99 8.47 -13.74 -8.27
CA LEU A 99 7.73 -14.20 -7.09
C LEU A 99 6.40 -14.84 -7.46
N THR A 100 6.09 -15.94 -6.78
CA THR A 100 4.87 -16.73 -6.95
C THR A 100 4.04 -16.77 -5.67
N LEU A 101 2.83 -17.32 -5.75
CA LEU A 101 2.02 -17.62 -4.57
C LEU A 101 2.74 -18.60 -3.62
N GLY A 102 3.56 -19.51 -4.16
CA GLY A 102 4.36 -20.46 -3.36
C GLY A 102 5.37 -19.76 -2.47
N ASP A 103 6.01 -18.70 -2.97
CA ASP A 103 6.96 -17.89 -2.20
C ASP A 103 6.25 -17.16 -1.05
N LEU A 104 5.07 -16.59 -1.30
CA LEU A 104 4.24 -15.97 -0.26
C LEU A 104 3.89 -16.99 0.83
N MET A 105 3.42 -18.18 0.46
CA MET A 105 3.11 -19.25 1.41
C MET A 105 4.34 -19.68 2.21
N GLY A 106 5.50 -19.79 1.56
CA GLY A 106 6.76 -20.12 2.21
C GLY A 106 7.20 -19.08 3.24
N VAL A 107 7.12 -17.80 2.89
CA VAL A 107 7.42 -16.69 3.80
C VAL A 107 6.47 -16.69 5.00
N LEU A 108 5.16 -16.84 4.77
CA LEU A 108 4.18 -16.92 5.85
C LEU A 108 4.46 -18.09 6.78
N LYS A 109 4.73 -19.29 6.22
CA LYS A 109 5.07 -20.48 7.01
C LYS A 109 6.30 -20.26 7.88
N GLU A 110 7.39 -19.74 7.32
CA GLU A 110 8.63 -19.51 8.07
C GLU A 110 8.46 -18.43 9.13
N PHE A 111 7.70 -17.37 8.85
CA PHE A 111 7.39 -16.32 9.82
C PHE A 111 6.65 -16.89 11.03
N PHE A 112 5.58 -17.66 10.81
CA PHE A 112 4.79 -18.25 11.90
C PHE A 112 5.48 -19.41 12.61
N ASN A 113 6.44 -20.10 11.99
CA ASN A 113 7.26 -21.11 12.67
C ASN A 113 8.22 -20.50 13.71
N LYS A 114 8.51 -19.20 13.64
CA LYS A 114 9.40 -18.49 14.56
C LYS A 114 8.65 -17.66 15.61
N LEU A 115 7.32 -17.69 15.59
CA LEU A 115 6.45 -17.07 16.59
C LEU A 115 6.13 -18.08 17.70
#